data_AF-A0AAV6U552-F1
#
_entry.id   AF-A0AAV6U552-F1
#
_cell.length_a   1.000
_cell.length_b   1.000
_cell.length_c   1.000
_cell.angle_alpha   90.00
_cell.angle_beta   90.00
_cell.angle_gamma   90.00
#
_symmetry.space_group_name_H-M   'P 1'
#
loop_
_entity.id
_entity.type
_entity.pdbx_description
1 polymer ?
#
loop_
_entity_poly.entity_id
_entity_poly.type
_entity_poly.pdbx_seq_one_letter_code
_entity_poly.pdbx_strand_id
1 'polypeptide(L)' 'CATAKDGSQRFACPSPDHTNRYRCIDDRTLCDGFIDCPNAEDEDMRLCMFFKTVSTTSLD' A
#
# COMPACT_ATOMS: atom_id res chain seq x y z
N CYS A 1 0.29 -3.05 8.89
CA CYS A 1 1.74 -3.28 8.98
C CYS A 1 2.31 -2.39 10.06
N ALA A 2 3.45 -2.74 10.67
CA ALA A 2 4.11 -1.80 11.58
C ALA A 2 4.60 -0.58 10.78
N THR A 3 4.52 0.61 11.37
CA THR A 3 5.10 1.84 10.83
C THR A 3 6.58 1.62 10.52
N ALA A 4 7.06 2.22 9.44
CA ALA A 4 8.46 2.14 9.07
C ALA A 4 9.35 2.86 10.10
N LYS A 5 10.66 2.57 10.08
CA LYS A 5 11.64 3.17 11.00
C LYS A 5 11.79 4.68 10.83
N ASP A 6 11.46 5.21 9.66
CA ASP A 6 11.49 6.64 9.34
C ASP A 6 10.16 7.36 9.64
N GLY A 7 9.16 6.66 10.19
CA GLY A 7 7.85 7.20 10.50
C GLY A 7 6.83 7.13 9.36
N SER A 8 7.22 6.65 8.17
CA SER A 8 6.28 6.44 7.06
C SER A 8 5.24 5.36 7.37
N GLN A 9 4.02 5.59 6.88
CA GLN A 9 2.93 4.64 7.04
C GLN A 9 3.15 3.44 6.12
N ARG A 10 2.72 2.26 6.57
CA ARG A 10 2.86 1.03 5.79
C ARG A 10 1.53 0.34 5.62
N PHE A 11 1.25 -0.05 4.38
CA PHE A 11 0.03 -0.73 3.98
C PHE A 11 0.32 -2.19 3.70
N ALA A 12 -0.63 -3.06 4.07
CA ALA A 12 -0.59 -4.44 3.64
C ALA A 12 -1.23 -4.52 2.25
N CYS A 13 -0.60 -5.24 1.33
CA CYS A 13 -1.21 -5.57 0.05
C CYS A 13 -2.55 -6.29 0.26
N PRO A 14 -3.59 -6.01 -0.55
CA PRO A 14 -4.90 -6.63 -0.39
C PRO A 14 -4.87 -8.15 -0.51
N SER A 15 -4.07 -8.68 -1.44
CA SER A 15 -3.90 -10.12 -1.62
C SER A 15 -2.58 -10.62 -1.02
N PRO A 16 -2.54 -11.87 -0.52
CA PRO A 16 -1.29 -12.50 -0.13
C PRO A 16 -0.45 -12.87 -1.36
N ASP A 17 0.84 -13.09 -1.13
CA ASP A 17 1.75 -13.64 -2.13
C ASP A 17 1.54 -15.15 -2.37
N HIS A 18 2.32 -15.73 -3.28
CA HIS A 18 2.29 -17.16 -3.61
C HIS A 18 2.63 -18.10 -2.43
N THR A 19 3.19 -17.57 -1.34
CA THR A 19 3.44 -18.31 -0.09
C THR A 19 2.37 -18.08 0.97
N ASN A 20 1.26 -17.45 0.60
CA ASN A 20 0.16 -17.08 1.48
C ASN A 20 0.57 -16.07 2.57
N ARG A 21 1.47 -15.12 2.25
CA ARG A 21 1.91 -14.06 3.16
C ARG A 21 1.49 -12.68 2.67
N TYR A 22 1.03 -11.85 3.60
CA TYR A 22 0.71 -10.45 3.31
C TYR A 22 1.99 -9.62 3.25
N ARG A 23 2.21 -8.97 2.10
CA ARG A 23 3.33 -8.05 1.89
C ARG A 23 2.98 -6.67 2.45
N CYS A 24 3.98 -6.00 3.04
CA CYS A 24 3.87 -4.63 3.50
C CYS A 24 4.64 -3.69 2.58
N ILE A 25 3.99 -2.64 2.09
CA ILE A 25 4.58 -1.61 1.23
C ILE A 25 4.51 -0.25 1.92
N ASP A 26 5.26 0.70 1.40
CA ASP A 26 5.33 2.08 1.91
C ASP A 26 4.20 2.91 1.30
N ASP A 27 3.70 3.91 2.02
CA ASP A 27 2.63 4.79 1.50
C ASP A 27 3.07 5.58 0.27
N ARG A 28 4.38 5.84 0.16
CA ARG A 28 4.99 6.55 -0.98
C ARG A 28 4.99 5.73 -2.27
N THR A 29 4.94 4.40 -2.17
CA THR A 29 5.00 3.51 -3.35
C THR A 29 3.63 3.12 -3.88
N LEU A 30 2.54 3.60 -3.27
CA LEU A 30 1.22 3.53 -3.89
C LEU A 30 1.16 4.43 -5.13
N CYS A 31 0.63 3.90 -6.25
CA CYS A 31 0.48 4.60 -7.53
C CYS A 31 1.79 5.25 -8.03
N ASP A 32 2.95 4.63 -7.81
CA ASP A 32 4.25 5.17 -8.20
C ASP A 32 4.73 4.68 -9.58
N GLY A 33 3.95 3.79 -10.21
CA GLY A 33 4.24 3.19 -11.51
C GLY A 33 5.02 1.87 -11.41
N PHE A 34 5.32 1.37 -10.22
CA PHE A 34 5.97 0.08 -9.98
C PHE A 34 5.03 -0.89 -9.27
N ILE A 35 5.04 -2.15 -9.70
CA ILE A 35 4.25 -3.20 -9.07
C ILE A 35 4.98 -3.70 -7.82
N ASP A 36 4.54 -3.27 -6.64
CA ASP A 36 5.01 -3.79 -5.37
C ASP A 36 4.14 -4.90 -4.80
N CYS A 37 2.82 -4.86 -5.04
CA CYS A 37 1.89 -5.88 -4.58
C CYS A 37 1.75 -7.06 -5.55
N PRO A 38 1.44 -8.28 -5.04
CA PRO A 38 1.44 -9.49 -5.86
C PRO A 38 0.52 -9.46 -7.08
N ASN A 39 -0.62 -8.75 -7.00
CA ASN A 39 -1.58 -8.61 -8.10
C ASN A 39 -1.68 -7.17 -8.61
N ALA A 40 -0.62 -6.35 -8.41
CA ALA A 40 -0.56 -4.95 -8.83
C ALA A 40 -1.67 -4.06 -8.24
N GLU A 41 -2.21 -4.42 -7.08
CA GLU A 41 -3.30 -3.65 -6.45
C GLU A 41 -2.87 -2.25 -6.00
N ASP A 42 -1.58 -2.07 -5.73
CA ASP A 42 -0.92 -0.80 -5.42
C ASP A 42 -0.82 0.14 -6.63
N GLU A 43 -1.02 -0.38 -7.84
CA GLU A 43 -1.04 0.39 -9.10
C GLU A 43 -2.42 0.37 -9.77
N ASP A 44 -3.40 -0.34 -9.20
CA ASP A 44 -4.78 -0.24 -9.65
C ASP A 44 -5.32 1.16 -9.35
N MET A 45 -5.72 1.86 -10.42
CA MET A 45 -6.11 3.27 -10.35
C MET A 45 -7.27 3.55 -9.38
N ARG A 46 -8.14 2.57 -9.10
CA ARG A 46 -9.24 2.74 -8.16
C ARG A 46 -8.79 2.44 -6.73
N LEU A 47 -8.04 1.36 -6.54
CA LEU A 47 -7.59 0.92 -5.23
C LEU A 47 -6.50 1.83 -4.66
N CYS A 48 -5.46 2.11 -5.43
CA CYS A 48 -4.32 2.88 -4.96
C CYS A 48 -4.69 4.34 -4.63
N MET A 49 -5.58 4.95 -5.44
CA MET A 49 -6.12 6.30 -5.18
C MET A 49 -7.03 6.35 -3.95
N PHE A 50 -7.81 5.30 -3.71
CA PHE A 50 -8.59 5.19 -2.48
C PHE A 50 -7.68 5.17 -1.25
N PHE A 51 -6.63 4.34 -1.27
CA PHE A 51 -5.68 4.28 -0.17
C PHE A 51 -4.95 5.60 0.05
N LYS A 52 -4.51 6.30 -1.00
CA LYS A 52 -3.94 7.66 -0.86
C LYS A 52 -4.94 8.63 -0.22
N THR A 53 -6.19 8.63 -0.67
CA THR A 53 -7.22 9.56 -0.17
C THR A 53 -7.54 9.30 1.30
N VAL A 54 -7.79 8.04 1.69
CA VAL A 54 -8.10 7.66 3.09
C VAL A 54 -6.93 7.95 4.03
N SER A 55 -5.69 7.77 3.56
CA SER A 55 -4.50 8.10 4.33
C SER A 55 -4.34 9.61 4.54
N THR A 56 -4.80 10.42 3.58
CA THR A 56 -4.79 11.89 3.67
C THR A 56 -5.97 12.49 4.43
N THR A 57 -7.10 11.77 4.52
CA THR A 57 -8.29 12.21 5.28
C THR A 57 -8.35 11.70 6.72
N SER A 58 -7.25 11.12 7.24
CA SER A 58 -7.10 10.87 8.68
C SER A 58 -6.26 11.98 9.34
N LEU A 59 -6.65 13.23 9.12
CA LEU A 59 -6.24 14.39 9.92
C LEU A 59 -7.40 15.40 10.00
N ASP A 60 -8.47 14.97 10.66
CA ASP A 60 -9.33 15.79 11.52
C ASP A 60 -9.90 14.95 12.66
#